data_AF-A0A7L0KA86-F1
#
_entry.id   AF-A0A7L0KA86-F1
#
_cell.length_a   1.000
_cell.length_b   1.000
_cell.length_c   1.000
_cell.angle_alpha   90.00
_cell.angle_beta   90.00
_cell.angle_gamma   90.00
#
_symmetry.space_group_name_H-M   'P 1'
#
loop_
_entity.id
_entity.type
_entity.pdbx_description
1 polymer ?
#
loop_
_entity_poly.entity_id
_entity_poly.type
_entity_poly.pdbx_seq_one_letter_code
_entity_poly.pdbx_strand_id
1 'polypeptide(L)'
;MERVYEKVLPEERLFGILPNCGHAFCVGCIRTWRRSRDFQSTVIKACPECRVTSSYYIPHKYWVSDVGEKEKLIENFKARTGKIRCKFFIQNRGRCPFKSDCIYLHELPSGRPPRRGLQRPRMQV
;
A
#
# COMPACT_ATOMS: atom_id res chain seq x y z
N MET A 1 -7.81 4.67 24.94
CA MET A 1 -8.00 4.90 23.49
C MET A 1 -7.87 6.40 23.26
N GLU A 2 -6.85 6.84 22.52
CA GLU A 2 -6.57 8.29 22.33
C GLU A 2 -7.54 8.90 21.30
N ARG A 3 -8.15 10.03 21.63
CA ARG A 3 -9.11 10.74 20.77
C ARG A 3 -8.37 11.54 19.70
N VAL A 4 -8.36 11.02 18.48
CA VAL A 4 -7.65 11.59 17.32
C VAL A 4 -8.04 13.05 17.01
N TYR A 5 -9.29 13.43 17.28
CA TYR A 5 -9.80 14.78 17.07
C TYR A 5 -9.21 15.84 18.01
N GLU A 6 -8.67 15.44 19.16
CA GLU A 6 -8.13 16.34 20.17
C GLU A 6 -6.63 16.64 19.93
N LYS A 7 -6.03 16.06 18.89
CA LYS A 7 -4.62 16.33 18.56
C LYS A 7 -4.42 17.78 18.10
N VAL A 8 -3.32 18.37 18.58
CA VAL A 8 -2.95 19.78 18.39
C VAL A 8 -2.72 20.09 16.91
N LEU A 9 -2.13 19.16 16.17
CA LEU A 9 -1.85 19.32 14.75
C LEU A 9 -3.01 18.78 13.89
N PRO A 10 -3.56 19.57 12.95
CA PRO A 10 -4.63 19.12 12.07
C PRO A 10 -4.22 17.96 11.16
N GLU A 11 -2.92 17.83 10.87
CA GLU A 11 -2.34 16.74 10.09
C GLU A 11 -2.32 15.40 10.85
N GLU A 12 -2.35 15.45 12.18
CA GLU A 12 -2.42 14.28 13.06
C GLU A 12 -3.86 13.85 13.35
N ARG A 13 -4.85 14.65 12.94
CA ARG A 13 -6.29 14.32 13.02
C ARG A 13 -6.75 13.39 11.89
N LEU A 14 -5.81 12.66 11.29
CA LEU A 14 -6.07 11.68 10.25
C LEU A 14 -6.07 10.28 10.83
N PHE A 15 -7.00 9.47 10.35
CA PHE A 15 -7.09 8.05 10.64
C PHE A 15 -6.37 7.25 9.55
N GLY A 16 -5.47 6.36 9.95
CA GLY A 16 -4.93 5.30 9.12
C GLY A 16 -5.90 4.12 9.11
N ILE A 17 -6.66 4.00 8.04
CA ILE A 17 -7.60 2.89 7.82
C ILE A 17 -6.84 1.69 7.25
N LEU A 18 -7.00 0.52 7.86
CA LEU A 18 -6.39 -0.71 7.36
C LEU A 18 -7.32 -1.41 6.36
N PRO A 19 -6.87 -1.77 5.14
CA PRO A 19 -7.69 -2.46 4.15
C PRO A 19 -8.24 -3.80 4.65
N ASN A 20 -7.43 -4.59 5.36
CA ASN A 20 -7.76 -5.97 5.68
C ASN A 20 -8.51 -6.15 7.02
N CYS A 21 -8.79 -5.08 7.77
CA CYS A 21 -9.57 -5.18 9.02
C CYS A 21 -10.38 -3.91 9.31
N GLY A 22 -11.44 -4.00 10.11
CA GLY A 22 -12.28 -2.84 10.49
C GLY A 22 -11.63 -1.84 11.45
N HIS A 23 -10.39 -2.05 11.86
CA HIS A 23 -9.70 -1.19 12.82
C HIS A 23 -9.11 0.04 12.15
N ALA A 24 -9.25 1.18 12.83
CA ALA A 24 -8.71 2.48 12.43
C ALA A 24 -7.88 3.04 13.58
N PHE A 25 -6.70 3.56 13.25
CA PHE A 25 -5.80 4.16 14.23
C PHE A 25 -5.42 5.57 13.79
N CYS A 26 -4.93 6.40 14.70
CA CYS A 26 -4.34 7.66 14.30
C CYS A 26 -3.12 7.42 13.38
N VAL A 27 -2.88 8.29 12.39
CA VAL A 27 -1.74 8.13 11.46
C VAL A 27 -0.41 8.09 12.23
N GLY A 28 -0.25 8.89 13.28
CA GLY A 28 0.93 8.83 14.15
C GLY A 28 1.11 7.47 14.84
N CYS A 29 0.01 6.90 15.33
CA CYS A 29 -0.03 5.64 16.06
C CYS A 29 0.41 4.47 15.17
N ILE A 30 -0.19 4.35 13.98
CA ILE A 30 0.16 3.28 13.04
C ILE A 30 1.57 3.48 12.47
N ARG A 31 2.05 4.72 12.35
CA ARG A 31 3.43 5.02 11.93
C ARG A 31 4.44 4.58 12.99
N THR A 32 4.16 4.85 14.27
CA THR A 32 5.00 4.38 15.39
C THR A 32 5.01 2.86 15.47
N TRP A 33 3.83 2.23 15.36
CA TRP A 33 3.71 0.77 15.30
C TRP A 33 4.58 0.17 14.19
N ARG A 34 4.47 0.72 12.98
CA ARG A 34 5.25 0.25 11.82
C ARG A 34 6.75 0.53 11.90
N ARG A 35 7.17 1.44 12.78
CA ARG A 35 8.58 1.82 12.98
C ARG A 35 9.24 1.04 14.11
N SER A 36 8.47 0.54 15.07
CA SER A 36 8.98 -0.32 16.14
C SER A 36 9.69 -1.51 15.52
N ARG A 37 10.93 -1.74 15.93
CA ARG A 37 11.79 -2.84 15.47
C ARG A 37 11.79 -4.01 16.45
N ASP A 38 11.06 -3.87 17.54
CA ASP A 38 11.01 -4.81 18.66
C ASP A 38 10.27 -6.12 18.30
N PHE A 39 9.51 -6.11 17.21
CA PHE A 39 8.73 -7.25 16.74
C PHE A 39 9.20 -7.75 15.37
N GLN A 40 8.88 -9.01 15.05
CA GLN A 40 9.15 -9.56 13.72
C GLN A 40 8.42 -8.73 12.63
N SER A 41 9.00 -8.66 11.44
CA SER A 41 8.48 -7.83 10.33
C SER A 41 7.04 -8.16 9.91
N THR A 42 6.56 -9.36 10.22
CA THR A 42 5.18 -9.84 10.02
C THR A 42 4.20 -9.17 10.99
N VAL A 43 4.60 -8.97 12.24
CA VAL A 43 3.81 -8.34 13.30
C VAL A 43 3.71 -6.83 13.10
N ILE A 44 4.80 -6.20 12.71
CA ILE A 44 4.87 -4.75 12.44
C ILE A 44 3.98 -4.36 11.25
N LYS A 45 3.80 -5.27 10.29
CA LYS A 45 2.88 -5.12 9.14
C LYS A 45 1.44 -5.52 9.46
N ALA A 46 1.17 -6.00 10.66
CA ALA A 46 -0.17 -6.41 11.06
C ALA A 46 -0.90 -5.32 11.84
N CYS A 47 -2.22 -5.46 11.94
CA CYS A 47 -3.04 -4.64 12.82
C CYS A 47 -2.62 -4.84 14.29
N PRO A 48 -2.46 -3.76 15.08
CA PRO A 48 -2.16 -3.85 16.52
C PRO A 48 -3.17 -4.69 17.31
N GLU A 49 -4.46 -4.64 16.95
CA GLU A 49 -5.55 -5.30 17.67
C GLU A 49 -5.79 -6.73 17.17
N CYS A 50 -6.14 -6.89 15.89
CA CYS A 50 -6.55 -8.19 15.34
C CYS A 50 -5.41 -8.99 14.68
N ARG A 51 -4.19 -8.44 14.61
CA ARG A 51 -3.02 -9.09 13.98
C ARG A 51 -3.21 -9.51 12.52
N VAL A 52 -4.27 -9.03 11.84
CA VAL A 52 -4.44 -9.22 10.40
C VAL A 52 -3.34 -8.46 9.66
N THR A 53 -2.62 -9.15 8.77
CA THR A 53 -1.54 -8.58 7.97
C THR A 53 -2.08 -7.56 6.98
N SER A 54 -1.55 -6.34 7.03
CA SER A 54 -1.93 -5.24 6.17
C SER A 54 -0.69 -4.47 5.72
N SER A 55 -0.22 -4.67 4.50
CA SER A 55 1.05 -4.10 4.03
C SER A 55 1.05 -2.57 3.89
N TYR A 56 -0.13 -1.94 3.79
CA TYR A 56 -0.31 -0.48 3.71
C TYR A 56 -1.50 -0.03 4.58
N TYR A 57 -1.61 1.29 4.79
CA TYR A 57 -2.75 1.95 5.43
C TYR A 57 -3.16 3.15 4.59
N ILE A 58 -4.43 3.55 4.69
CA ILE A 58 -5.00 4.66 3.91
C ILE A 58 -5.26 5.82 4.86
N PRO A 59 -4.59 6.97 4.71
CA PRO A 59 -4.89 8.15 5.50
C PRO A 59 -6.24 8.74 5.08
N HIS A 60 -7.17 8.88 6.02
CA HIS A 60 -8.50 9.43 5.80
C HIS A 60 -8.92 10.36 6.94
N LYS A 61 -9.77 11.35 6.67
CA LYS A 61 -10.23 12.32 7.68
C LYS A 61 -11.24 11.75 8.67
N TYR A 62 -11.99 10.74 8.23
CA TYR A 62 -13.06 10.14 9.01
C TYR A 62 -12.80 8.66 9.22
N TRP A 63 -13.24 8.15 10.37
CA TRP A 63 -13.37 6.72 10.60
C TRP A 63 -14.40 6.17 9.61
N VAL A 64 -14.05 5.08 8.91
CA VAL A 64 -14.98 4.34 8.05
C VAL A 64 -15.25 2.96 8.68
N SER A 65 -16.47 2.77 9.20
CA SER A 65 -16.92 1.50 9.78
C SER A 65 -17.64 0.62 8.76
N ASP A 66 -18.29 1.25 7.79
CA ASP A 66 -19.05 0.54 6.75
C ASP A 66 -18.11 -0.19 5.79
N VAL A 67 -18.43 -1.45 5.50
CA VAL A 67 -17.60 -2.30 4.64
C VAL A 67 -17.64 -1.80 3.19
N GLY A 68 -18.80 -1.38 2.70
CA GLY A 68 -18.97 -0.91 1.32
C GLY A 68 -18.27 0.43 1.07
N GLU A 69 -18.38 1.38 1.98
CA GLU A 69 -17.62 2.64 1.91
C GLU A 69 -16.11 2.39 1.97
N LYS A 70 -15.69 1.47 2.84
CA LYS A 70 -14.29 1.10 2.98
C LYS A 70 -13.73 0.44 1.73
N GLU A 71 -14.47 -0.46 1.10
CA GLU A 71 -14.07 -1.10 -0.16
C GLU A 71 -13.89 -0.06 -1.27
N LYS A 72 -14.84 0.86 -1.42
CA LYS A 72 -14.73 1.99 -2.37
C LYS A 72 -13.51 2.86 -2.09
N LEU A 73 -13.22 3.12 -0.81
CA LEU A 73 -12.04 3.88 -0.39
C LEU A 73 -10.74 3.15 -0.77
N ILE A 74 -10.67 1.82 -0.53
CA ILE A 74 -9.52 0.99 -0.89
C ILE A 74 -9.32 0.98 -2.41
N GLU A 75 -10.38 0.78 -3.18
CA GLU A 75 -10.32 0.75 -4.64
C GLU A 75 -9.85 2.10 -5.20
N ASN A 76 -10.47 3.20 -4.77
CA ASN A 76 -10.10 4.53 -5.23
C ASN A 76 -8.67 4.90 -4.80
N PHE A 77 -8.24 4.47 -3.61
CA PHE A 77 -6.86 4.65 -3.17
C PHE A 77 -5.88 3.86 -4.05
N LYS A 78 -6.13 2.57 -4.28
CA LYS A 78 -5.32 1.74 -5.18
C LYS A 78 -5.28 2.31 -6.60
N ALA A 79 -6.40 2.77 -7.14
CA ALA A 79 -6.48 3.36 -8.47
C ALA A 79 -5.66 4.66 -8.58
N ARG A 80 -5.63 5.48 -7.53
CA ARG A 80 -4.80 6.69 -7.45
C ARG A 80 -3.32 6.35 -7.30
N THR A 81 -2.98 5.47 -6.36
CA THR A 81 -1.59 5.12 -6.07
C THR A 81 -0.96 4.27 -7.18
N GLY A 82 -1.74 3.42 -7.83
CA GLY A 82 -1.33 2.63 -8.99
C GLY A 82 -1.06 3.46 -10.25
N LYS A 83 -1.34 4.77 -10.26
CA LYS A 83 -0.89 5.71 -11.31
C LYS A 83 0.44 6.38 -10.96
N ILE A 84 0.81 6.35 -9.68
CA ILE A 84 2.04 6.97 -9.18
C ILE A 84 3.17 5.96 -9.35
N ARG A 85 4.21 6.34 -10.10
CA ARG A 85 5.38 5.48 -10.29
C ARG A 85 6.09 5.20 -8.97
N CYS A 86 6.41 3.95 -8.72
CA CYS A 86 7.09 3.53 -7.52
C CYS A 86 8.51 4.08 -7.49
N LYS A 87 8.78 5.00 -6.56
CA LYS A 87 10.10 5.63 -6.38
C LYS A 87 11.20 4.59 -6.16
N PHE A 88 10.94 3.56 -5.33
CA PHE A 88 11.89 2.48 -5.07
C PHE A 88 12.18 1.65 -6.31
N PHE A 89 11.17 1.37 -7.12
CA PHE A 89 11.30 0.58 -8.33
C PHE A 89 12.15 1.31 -9.39
N ILE A 90 11.91 2.61 -9.58
CA ILE A 90 12.72 3.44 -10.49
C ILE A 90 14.16 3.54 -9.96
N GLN A 91 14.33 3.87 -8.68
CA GLN A 91 15.64 4.10 -8.08
C GLN A 91 16.52 2.84 -8.05
N ASN A 92 15.93 1.66 -7.88
CA ASN A 92 16.64 0.37 -7.82
C ASN A 92 16.54 -0.44 -9.13
N ARG A 93 16.34 0.21 -10.28
CA ARG A 93 16.30 -0.42 -11.62
C ARG A 93 15.41 -1.67 -11.70
N GLY A 94 14.20 -1.58 -11.16
CA GLY A 94 13.22 -2.67 -11.19
C GLY A 94 13.18 -3.55 -9.93
N ARG A 95 13.92 -3.23 -8.87
CA ARG A 95 13.81 -3.92 -7.57
C ARG A 95 13.02 -3.10 -6.55
N CYS A 96 11.75 -3.46 -6.34
CA CYS A 96 10.98 -2.91 -5.23
C CYS A 96 11.10 -3.82 -3.98
N PRO A 97 11.49 -3.30 -2.80
CA PRO A 97 11.56 -4.10 -1.57
C PRO A 97 10.19 -4.63 -1.12
N PHE A 98 9.09 -4.03 -1.61
CA PHE A 98 7.73 -4.44 -1.32
C PHE A 98 7.17 -5.47 -2.32
N LYS A 99 7.85 -5.75 -3.44
CA LYS A 99 7.44 -6.73 -4.47
C LYS A 99 5.92 -6.69 -4.76
N SER A 100 5.19 -7.75 -4.41
CA SER A 100 3.75 -7.93 -4.67
C SER A 100 2.84 -7.12 -3.73
N ASP A 101 3.37 -6.63 -2.61
CA ASP A 101 2.66 -5.79 -1.65
C ASP A 101 2.72 -4.30 -2.01
N CYS A 102 3.39 -3.93 -3.11
CA CYS A 102 3.51 -2.54 -3.51
C CYS A 102 2.21 -2.05 -4.16
N ILE A 103 1.67 -0.96 -3.62
CA ILE A 103 0.49 -0.27 -4.15
C ILE A 103 0.80 0.73 -5.27
N TYR A 104 2.08 0.92 -5.60
CA TYR A 104 2.56 1.88 -6.60
C TYR A 104 2.85 1.20 -7.94
N LEU A 105 2.85 1.98 -9.02
CA LEU A 105 3.08 1.48 -10.37
C LEU A 105 4.53 1.03 -10.56
N HIS A 106 4.71 -0.24 -10.93
CA HIS A 106 5.99 -0.84 -11.30
C HIS A 106 6.15 -0.88 -12.83
N GLU A 107 6.12 0.28 -13.47
CA GLU A 107 6.53 0.39 -14.87
C GLU A 107 8.04 0.59 -14.96
N LEU A 108 8.73 -0.30 -15.67
CA LEU A 108 10.09 -0.01 -16.11
C LEU A 108 9.99 1.08 -17.20
N PRO A 109 10.95 2.01 -17.30
CA PRO A 109 11.09 2.79 -18.51
C PRO A 109 11.26 1.80 -19.66
N SER A 110 10.23 1.71 -20.51
CA SER A 110 10.19 0.82 -21.67
C SER A 110 11.25 1.24 -22.68
N GLY A 111 12.49 0.84 -22.42
CA GLY A 111 13.60 0.91 -23.36
C GLY A 111 13.77 -0.46 -24.01
N ARG A 112 12.93 -0.71 -25.02
CA ARG A 112 12.81 -1.89 -25.90
C ARG A 112 11.93 -3.04 -25.38
N PRO A 113 10.89 -3.44 -26.15
CA PRO A 113 10.39 -4.80 -26.02
C PRO A 113 11.55 -5.77 -26.28
N PRO A 114 11.59 -6.96 -25.65
CA PRO A 114 12.44 -8.02 -26.15
C PRO A 114 12.08 -8.16 -27.64
N ARG A 115 13.08 -8.06 -28.53
CA ARG A 115 12.88 -8.36 -29.95
C ARG A 115 12.29 -9.77 -29.97
N ARG A 116 10.98 -9.89 -30.14
CA ARG A 116 10.35 -11.15 -30.51
C ARG A 116 11.00 -11.47 -31.83
N GLY A 117 12.02 -12.34 -31.80
CA GLY A 117 12.60 -12.89 -33.01
C GLY A 117 11.43 -13.36 -33.85
N LEU A 118 11.39 -12.93 -35.12
CA LEU A 118 10.39 -13.38 -36.07
C LEU A 118 10.31 -14.91 -35.96
N GLN A 119 9.23 -15.41 -35.39
CA GLN A 119 8.89 -16.81 -35.53
C GLN A 119 8.48 -16.96 -36.99
N ARG A 120 9.42 -17.42 -37.80
CA ARG A 120 9.16 -17.83 -39.18
C ARG A 120 8.03 -18.88 -39.12
N PRO A 121 6.94 -18.73 -39.87
CA PRO A 121 5.93 -19.77 -39.94
C PRO A 121 6.59 -21.03 -40.51
N ARG A 122 6.60 -22.09 -39.71
CA ARG A 122 7.10 -23.40 -40.08
C ARG A 122 6.06 -24.01 -41.04
N MET A 123 6.35 -24.00 -42.34
CA MET A 123 5.58 -24.74 -43.34
C MET A 123 5.48 -26.20 -42.91
N GLN A 124 4.26 -26.74 -42.90
CA GLN A 124 3.97 -28.16 -42.71
C GLN A 124 4.37 -28.89 -44.00
N VAL A 125 5.06 -30.01 -43.86
CA VAL A 125 5.18 -31.07 -44.88
C VAL A 125 4.27 -32.19 -44.44
#